data_AF-A0A3A9W5X5-F1
#
_entry.id   AF-A0A3A9W5X5-F1
#
_cell.length_a   1.000
_cell.length_b   1.000
_cell.length_c   1.000
_cell.angle_alpha   90.00
_cell.angle_beta   90.00
_cell.angle_gamma   90.00
#
_symmetry.space_group_name_H-M   'P 1'
#
loop_
_entity.id
_entity.type
_entity.pdbx_description
1 polymer ?
#
loop_
_entity_poly.entity_id
_entity_poly.type
_entity_poly.pdbx_seq_one_letter_code
_entity_poly.pdbx_strand_id
1 'polypeptide(L)'
;MKTIVFESQKTILLRIPLIAILIFNTKMLAQQETIKTTRIANKLTRLYKEVIANDYQVRETEINNLKRLLNTNTVRFSKKETILMSIVLSIGLGSLIVVYLRKRKKLRAIRHKNRNQELSPYNEHIKAEQLSATLIAQEEKIKKLAEYNNELFEVIEKSAPQDVEKIKQDIDQLLSDLKIDSIIPHKTEKPQETKHSRLLYVLKQKHPSLSKTDLKHCLFIYMQLSLKETAALLHVTIATVKSGRHRAKNKINLNPNSKLREYLDQI
;
A
#
# COMPACT_ATOMS: atom_id res chain seq x y z
N MET A 1 55.37 103.04 -97.77
CA MET A 1 54.91 102.86 -96.37
C MET A 1 53.58 102.09 -96.24
N LYS A 2 52.70 102.04 -97.25
CA LYS A 2 51.40 101.31 -97.17
C LYS A 2 51.47 99.78 -97.33
N THR A 3 52.50 99.21 -97.98
CA THR A 3 52.54 97.77 -98.32
C THR A 3 52.97 96.87 -97.15
N ILE A 4 53.90 97.32 -96.31
CA ILE A 4 54.42 96.55 -95.15
C ILE A 4 53.37 96.43 -94.03
N VAL A 5 52.50 97.42 -93.90
CA VAL A 5 51.38 97.40 -92.95
C VAL A 5 50.33 96.34 -93.35
N PHE A 6 50.14 96.13 -94.65
CA PHE A 6 49.11 95.20 -95.16
C PHE A 6 49.50 93.73 -94.96
N GLU A 7 50.79 93.39 -95.09
CA GLU A 7 51.28 92.01 -94.95
C GLU A 7 51.38 91.57 -93.48
N SER A 8 51.77 92.50 -92.59
CA SER A 8 51.73 92.33 -91.14
C SER A 8 50.29 92.19 -90.61
N GLN A 9 49.35 93.00 -91.11
CA GLN A 9 47.94 92.87 -90.74
C GLN A 9 47.34 91.52 -91.17
N LYS A 10 47.73 90.98 -92.33
CA LYS A 10 47.25 89.68 -92.82
C LYS A 10 47.76 88.50 -91.98
N THR A 11 49.00 88.55 -91.50
CA THR A 11 49.57 87.53 -90.60
C THR A 11 48.97 87.63 -89.19
N ILE A 12 48.66 88.83 -88.71
CA ILE A 12 47.96 89.05 -87.44
C ILE A 12 46.51 88.55 -87.53
N LEU A 13 45.81 88.84 -88.63
CA LEU A 13 44.43 88.39 -88.89
C LEU A 13 44.30 86.86 -88.96
N LEU A 14 45.31 86.14 -89.49
CA LEU A 14 45.31 84.68 -89.51
C LEU A 14 45.70 84.04 -88.15
N ARG A 15 46.45 84.74 -87.29
CA ARG A 15 46.89 84.21 -85.98
C ARG A 15 45.83 84.27 -84.90
N ILE A 16 44.94 85.27 -84.93
CA ILE A 16 43.83 85.42 -83.99
C ILE A 16 42.91 84.17 -83.95
N PRO A 17 42.43 83.62 -85.09
CA PRO A 17 41.59 82.42 -85.06
C PRO A 17 42.35 81.17 -84.58
N LEU A 18 43.65 81.03 -84.91
CA LEU A 18 44.47 79.92 -84.41
C LEU A 18 44.66 79.97 -82.89
N ILE A 19 44.90 81.16 -82.32
CA ILE A 19 45.00 81.35 -80.86
C ILE A 19 43.66 81.06 -80.17
N ALA A 20 42.55 81.49 -80.76
CA ALA A 20 41.21 81.20 -80.24
C ALA A 20 40.92 79.68 -80.22
N ILE A 21 41.30 78.94 -81.26
CA ILE A 21 41.17 77.48 -81.34
C ILE A 21 42.05 76.79 -80.29
N LEU A 22 43.30 77.24 -80.09
CA LEU A 22 44.18 76.70 -79.05
C LEU A 22 43.59 76.90 -77.65
N ILE A 23 43.11 78.10 -77.32
CA ILE A 23 42.47 78.39 -76.03
C ILE A 23 41.22 77.53 -75.83
N PHE A 24 40.40 77.36 -76.89
CA PHE A 24 39.23 76.50 -76.84
C PHE A 24 39.60 75.04 -76.58
N ASN A 25 40.59 74.52 -77.30
CA ASN A 25 41.07 73.15 -77.11
C ASN A 25 41.68 72.92 -75.71
N THR A 26 42.48 73.86 -75.19
CA THR A 26 43.01 73.73 -73.82
C THR A 26 41.93 73.78 -72.75
N LYS A 27 40.90 74.65 -72.93
CA LYS A 27 39.75 74.69 -72.04
C LYS A 27 38.92 73.41 -72.12
N MET A 28 38.71 72.87 -73.31
CA MET A 28 37.99 71.61 -73.53
C MET A 28 38.73 70.42 -72.90
N LEU A 29 40.06 70.36 -73.01
CA LEU A 29 40.87 69.31 -72.37
C LEU A 29 40.81 69.41 -70.85
N ALA A 30 40.96 70.61 -70.27
CA ALA A 30 40.81 70.83 -68.83
C ALA A 30 39.39 70.48 -68.34
N GLN A 31 38.35 70.77 -69.13
CA GLN A 31 36.98 70.38 -68.82
C GLN A 31 36.80 68.85 -68.86
N GLN A 32 37.43 68.15 -69.79
CA GLN A 32 37.39 66.68 -69.80
C GLN A 32 38.10 66.05 -68.61
N GLU A 33 39.25 66.59 -68.18
CA GLU A 33 39.96 66.11 -66.99
C GLU A 33 39.16 66.31 -65.70
N THR A 34 38.57 67.50 -65.52
CA THR A 34 37.68 67.77 -64.38
C THR A 34 36.45 66.88 -64.34
N ILE A 35 35.84 66.56 -65.49
CA ILE A 35 34.73 65.60 -65.57
C ILE A 35 35.20 64.19 -65.16
N LYS A 36 36.37 63.75 -65.62
CA LYS A 36 36.95 62.44 -65.25
C LYS A 36 37.25 62.36 -63.74
N THR A 37 37.90 63.38 -63.17
CA THR A 37 38.22 63.42 -61.73
C THR A 37 36.95 63.46 -60.88
N THR A 38 35.95 64.24 -61.27
CA THR A 38 34.64 64.28 -60.59
C THR A 38 33.94 62.92 -60.66
N ARG A 39 33.98 62.24 -61.80
CA ARG A 39 33.41 60.89 -61.96
C ARG A 39 34.12 59.87 -61.07
N ILE A 40 35.45 59.95 -60.97
CA ILE A 40 36.24 59.10 -60.08
C ILE A 40 35.92 59.40 -58.62
N ALA A 41 35.89 60.67 -58.21
CA ALA A 41 35.56 61.08 -56.85
C ALA A 41 34.15 60.62 -56.43
N ASN A 42 33.17 60.76 -57.32
CA ASN A 42 31.82 60.26 -57.08
C ASN A 42 31.78 58.74 -56.95
N LYS A 43 32.52 58.01 -57.80
CA LYS A 43 32.63 56.55 -57.70
C LYS A 43 33.29 56.12 -56.39
N LEU A 44 34.37 56.78 -56.00
CA LEU A 44 35.07 56.54 -54.73
C LEU A 44 34.15 56.77 -53.53
N THR A 45 33.37 57.85 -53.57
CA THR A 45 32.41 58.21 -52.51
C THR A 45 31.30 57.16 -52.38
N ARG A 46 30.80 56.62 -53.50
CA ARG A 46 29.81 55.53 -53.50
C ARG A 46 30.39 54.26 -52.88
N LEU A 47 31.59 53.86 -53.32
CA LEU A 47 32.27 52.69 -52.77
C LEU A 47 32.53 52.82 -51.27
N TYR A 48 32.99 53.99 -50.82
CA TYR A 48 33.20 54.26 -49.40
C TYR A 48 31.90 54.13 -48.59
N LYS A 49 30.78 54.65 -49.09
CA LYS A 49 29.46 54.50 -48.46
C LYS A 49 29.00 53.05 -48.40
N GLU A 50 29.19 52.28 -49.47
CA GLU A 50 28.82 50.86 -49.52
C GLU A 50 29.64 50.02 -48.53
N VAL A 51 30.96 50.27 -48.44
CA VAL A 51 31.84 49.57 -47.49
C VAL A 51 31.42 49.82 -46.05
N ILE A 52 31.11 51.07 -45.69
CA ILE A 52 30.63 51.41 -44.34
C ILE A 52 29.28 50.77 -44.06
N ALA A 53 28.35 50.84 -45.01
CA ALA A 53 27.03 50.24 -44.86
C ALA A 53 27.14 48.72 -44.63
N ASN A 54 28.03 48.05 -45.37
CA ASN A 54 28.28 46.63 -45.20
C ASN A 54 28.91 46.30 -43.83
N ASP A 55 29.93 47.04 -43.38
CA ASP A 55 30.55 46.82 -42.07
C ASP A 55 29.53 47.03 -40.94
N TYR A 56 28.67 48.05 -41.05
CA TYR A 56 27.59 48.27 -40.10
C TYR A 56 26.61 47.09 -40.06
N GLN A 57 26.19 46.58 -41.22
CA GLN A 57 25.29 45.43 -41.32
C GLN A 57 25.90 44.17 -40.71
N VAL A 58 27.18 43.88 -41.00
CA VAL A 58 27.90 42.74 -40.43
C VAL A 58 27.92 42.84 -38.90
N ARG A 59 28.33 43.98 -38.35
CA ARG A 59 28.35 44.20 -36.89
C ARG A 59 26.96 44.09 -36.26
N GLU A 60 25.93 44.62 -36.91
CA GLU A 60 24.55 44.52 -36.43
C GLU A 60 24.10 43.05 -36.38
N THR A 61 24.44 42.26 -37.39
CA THR A 61 24.13 40.82 -37.40
C THR A 61 24.87 40.07 -36.31
N GLU A 62 26.15 40.38 -36.06
CA GLU A 62 26.92 39.78 -34.96
C GLU A 62 26.32 40.14 -33.60
N ILE A 63 25.98 41.40 -33.37
CA ILE A 63 25.32 41.86 -32.13
C ILE A 63 23.99 41.12 -31.93
N ASN A 64 23.19 40.97 -32.99
CA ASN A 64 21.92 40.26 -32.92
C ASN A 64 22.11 38.76 -32.64
N ASN A 65 23.13 38.14 -33.24
CA ASN A 65 23.48 36.75 -32.97
C ASN A 65 23.97 36.56 -31.53
N LEU A 66 24.81 37.46 -31.02
CA LEU A 66 25.26 37.45 -29.61
C LEU A 66 24.09 37.63 -28.64
N LYS A 67 23.18 38.58 -28.91
CA LYS A 67 21.95 38.77 -28.12
C LYS A 67 21.09 37.51 -28.11
N ARG A 68 20.93 36.84 -29.26
CA ARG A 68 20.21 35.57 -29.36
C ARG A 68 20.87 34.49 -28.52
N LEU A 69 22.19 34.31 -28.65
CA LEU A 69 22.94 33.32 -27.86
C LEU A 69 22.80 33.57 -26.36
N LEU A 70 22.94 34.82 -25.92
CA LEU A 70 22.77 35.20 -24.52
C LEU A 70 21.36 34.88 -24.03
N ASN A 71 20.32 35.26 -24.79
CA ASN A 71 18.93 34.96 -24.43
C ASN A 71 18.65 33.44 -24.41
N THR A 72 19.19 32.68 -25.35
CA THR A 72 19.02 31.21 -25.34
C THR A 72 19.68 30.57 -24.12
N ASN A 73 20.85 31.07 -23.73
CA ASN A 73 21.56 30.58 -22.55
C ASN A 73 20.82 30.96 -21.28
N THR A 74 20.37 32.21 -21.11
CA THR A 74 19.60 32.65 -19.92
C THR A 74 18.31 31.83 -19.76
N VAL A 75 17.57 31.61 -20.85
CA VAL A 75 16.37 30.75 -20.84
C VAL A 75 16.73 29.30 -20.49
N ARG A 76 17.84 28.76 -21.01
CA ARG A 76 18.32 27.42 -20.66
C ARG A 76 18.68 27.29 -19.18
N PHE A 77 19.33 28.29 -18.59
CA PHE A 77 19.65 28.29 -17.16
C PHE A 77 18.36 28.31 -16.31
N SER A 78 17.43 29.22 -16.60
CA SER A 78 16.14 29.29 -15.88
C SER A 78 15.31 28.01 -16.00
N LYS A 79 15.28 27.37 -17.19
CA LYS A 79 14.61 26.08 -17.38
C LYS A 79 15.24 24.96 -16.53
N LYS A 80 16.57 24.94 -16.39
CA LYS A 80 17.24 23.94 -15.54
C LYS A 80 16.87 24.11 -14.06
N GLU A 81 16.79 25.35 -13.58
CA GLU A 81 16.40 25.65 -12.20
C GLU A 81 14.96 25.22 -11.91
N THR A 82 14.02 25.52 -12.81
CA THR A 82 12.61 25.10 -12.64
C THR A 82 12.42 23.58 -12.65
N ILE A 83 13.20 22.84 -13.47
CA ILE A 83 13.22 21.37 -13.46
C ILE A 83 13.81 20.83 -12.15
N LEU A 84 14.89 21.42 -11.63
CA LEU A 84 15.47 21.00 -10.35
C LEU A 84 14.48 21.19 -9.19
N MET A 85 13.79 22.34 -9.15
CA MET A 85 12.78 22.63 -8.13
C MET A 85 11.61 21.64 -8.17
N SER A 86 11.14 21.25 -9.37
CA SER A 86 10.06 20.29 -9.50
C SER A 86 10.45 18.87 -9.04
N ILE A 87 11.70 18.47 -9.26
CA ILE A 87 12.25 17.20 -8.76
C ILE A 87 12.31 17.22 -7.23
N VAL A 88 12.82 18.30 -6.63
CA VAL A 88 12.90 18.44 -5.16
C VAL A 88 11.51 18.38 -4.52
N LEU A 89 10.52 19.08 -5.09
CA LEU A 89 9.13 19.02 -4.64
C LEU A 89 8.54 17.61 -4.74
N SER A 90 8.81 16.90 -5.84
CA SER A 90 8.33 15.53 -6.05
C SER A 90 8.92 14.55 -5.02
N ILE A 91 10.20 14.68 -4.70
CA ILE A 91 10.86 13.89 -3.66
C ILE A 91 10.27 14.18 -2.28
N GLY A 92 10.01 15.46 -1.97
CA GLY A 92 9.37 15.87 -0.71
C GLY A 92 7.97 15.28 -0.54
N LEU A 93 7.14 15.36 -1.59
CA LEU A 93 5.81 14.76 -1.62
C LEU A 93 5.88 13.24 -1.49
N GLY A 94 6.81 12.59 -2.19
CA GLY A 94 7.06 11.15 -2.07
C GLY A 94 7.41 10.72 -0.64
N SER A 95 8.30 11.47 0.01
CA SER A 95 8.69 11.24 1.41
C SER A 95 7.48 11.35 2.36
N LEU A 96 6.67 12.39 2.21
CA LEU A 96 5.44 12.59 3.00
C LEU A 96 4.44 11.44 2.81
N ILE A 97 4.24 10.99 1.56
CA ILE A 97 3.37 9.85 1.23
C ILE A 97 3.89 8.58 1.92
N VAL A 98 5.19 8.31 1.86
CA VAL A 98 5.79 7.13 2.51
C VAL A 98 5.59 7.17 4.03
N VAL A 99 5.81 8.32 4.66
CA VAL A 99 5.59 8.51 6.11
C VAL A 99 4.11 8.28 6.47
N TYR A 100 3.20 8.86 5.69
CA TYR A 100 1.76 8.68 5.88
C TYR A 100 1.35 7.19 5.78
N LEU A 101 1.84 6.48 4.76
CA LEU A 101 1.55 5.05 4.57
C LEU A 101 2.14 4.19 5.70
N ARG A 102 3.36 4.48 6.16
CA ARG A 102 3.97 3.79 7.32
C ARG A 102 3.14 3.99 8.58
N LYS A 103 2.70 5.22 8.86
CA LYS A 103 1.81 5.53 10.00
C LYS A 103 0.50 4.76 9.89
N ARG A 104 -0.12 4.73 8.70
CA ARG A 104 -1.37 4.01 8.45
C ARG A 104 -1.23 2.50 8.68
N LYS A 105 -0.14 1.88 8.24
CA LYS A 105 0.13 0.45 8.48
C LYS A 105 0.30 0.13 9.98
N LYS A 106 1.07 0.95 10.72
CA LYS A 106 1.28 0.78 12.17
C LYS A 106 -0.03 0.88 12.96
N LEU A 107 -0.88 1.86 12.62
CA LEU A 107 -2.22 2.02 13.22
C LEU A 107 -3.13 0.82 12.99
N ARG A 108 -3.11 0.23 11.78
CA ARG A 108 -3.87 -0.99 11.50
C ARG A 108 -3.38 -2.16 12.34
N ALA A 109 -2.06 -2.37 12.41
CA ALA A 109 -1.48 -3.45 13.23
C ALA A 109 -1.85 -3.32 14.71
N ILE A 110 -1.80 -2.11 15.26
CA ILE A 110 -2.22 -1.83 16.65
C ILE A 110 -3.72 -2.12 16.84
N ARG A 111 -4.58 -1.69 15.92
CA ARG A 111 -6.03 -1.98 15.99
C ARG A 111 -6.34 -3.47 15.90
N HIS A 112 -5.65 -4.21 15.03
CA HIS A 112 -5.81 -5.66 14.95
C HIS A 112 -5.33 -6.36 16.23
N LYS A 113 -4.20 -5.92 16.82
CA LYS A 113 -3.72 -6.46 18.09
C LYS A 113 -4.71 -6.20 19.22
N ASN A 114 -5.21 -4.96 19.36
CA ASN A 114 -6.17 -4.61 20.39
C ASN A 114 -7.51 -5.34 20.21
N ARG A 115 -8.02 -5.44 18.97
CA ARG A 115 -9.28 -6.16 18.69
C ARG A 115 -9.15 -7.65 18.98
N ASN A 116 -8.01 -8.27 18.69
CA ASN A 116 -7.78 -9.67 19.05
C ASN A 116 -7.62 -9.85 20.57
N GLN A 117 -7.02 -8.90 21.27
CA GLN A 117 -6.86 -8.96 22.72
C GLN A 117 -8.19 -8.79 23.48
N GLU A 118 -9.14 -8.03 22.93
CA GLU A 118 -10.49 -7.86 23.51
C GLU A 118 -11.45 -8.99 23.10
N LEU A 119 -11.39 -9.50 21.86
CA LEU A 119 -12.30 -10.56 21.38
C LEU A 119 -11.84 -11.98 21.73
N SER A 120 -10.54 -12.23 21.96
CA SER A 120 -10.04 -13.57 22.33
C SER A 120 -10.64 -14.10 23.64
N PRO A 121 -10.63 -13.35 24.77
CA PRO A 121 -11.24 -13.85 25.99
C PRO A 121 -12.76 -14.00 25.83
N TYR A 122 -13.44 -13.02 25.24
CA TYR A 122 -14.91 -13.05 25.06
C TYR A 122 -15.39 -14.26 24.23
N ASN A 123 -14.72 -14.57 23.12
CA ASN A 123 -15.06 -15.72 22.28
C ASN A 123 -14.70 -17.06 22.95
N GLU A 124 -13.66 -17.12 23.76
CA GLU A 124 -13.34 -18.31 24.57
C GLU A 124 -14.39 -18.51 25.66
N HIS A 125 -14.86 -17.44 26.30
CA HIS A 125 -15.91 -17.50 27.32
C HIS A 125 -17.23 -18.06 26.77
N ILE A 126 -17.71 -17.52 25.63
CA ILE A 126 -18.95 -18.01 25.00
C ILE A 126 -18.80 -19.47 24.56
N LYS A 127 -17.63 -19.85 24.03
CA LYS A 127 -17.37 -21.25 23.66
C LYS A 127 -17.36 -22.17 24.87
N ALA A 128 -16.81 -21.75 26.02
CA ALA A 128 -16.84 -22.52 27.26
C ALA A 128 -18.26 -22.74 27.76
N GLU A 129 -19.09 -21.70 27.69
CA GLU A 129 -20.49 -21.73 28.08
C GLU A 129 -21.29 -22.71 27.20
N GLN A 130 -21.22 -22.53 25.88
CA GLN A 130 -21.88 -23.40 24.90
C GLN A 130 -21.40 -24.85 25.00
N LEU A 131 -20.10 -25.07 25.20
CA LEU A 131 -19.53 -26.40 25.38
C LEU A 131 -20.00 -27.04 26.69
N SER A 132 -20.07 -26.27 27.77
CA SER A 132 -20.57 -26.80 29.05
C SER A 132 -22.06 -27.15 28.98
N ALA A 133 -22.87 -26.35 28.28
CA ALA A 133 -24.30 -26.60 28.09
C ALA A 133 -24.55 -27.84 27.24
N THR A 134 -23.81 -28.01 26.13
CA THR A 134 -23.91 -29.19 25.26
C THR A 134 -23.49 -30.48 25.96
N LEU A 135 -22.43 -30.45 26.77
CA LEU A 135 -22.00 -31.61 27.55
C LEU A 135 -23.02 -32.04 28.60
N ILE A 136 -23.66 -31.09 29.28
CA ILE A 136 -24.74 -31.40 30.25
C ILE A 136 -25.90 -32.08 29.54
N ALA A 137 -26.34 -31.53 28.40
CA ALA A 137 -27.44 -32.07 27.62
C ALA A 137 -27.13 -33.48 27.07
N GLN A 138 -25.88 -33.74 26.68
CA GLN A 138 -25.45 -35.08 26.26
C GLN A 138 -25.43 -36.07 27.42
N GLU A 139 -24.94 -35.69 28.59
CA GLU A 139 -24.93 -36.57 29.77
C GLU A 139 -26.34 -36.93 30.26
N GLU A 140 -27.31 -36.01 30.16
CA GLU A 140 -28.72 -36.31 30.46
C GLU A 140 -29.31 -37.31 29.48
N LYS A 141 -28.97 -37.21 28.19
CA LYS A 141 -29.38 -38.20 27.18
C LYS A 141 -28.76 -39.57 27.45
N ILE A 142 -27.47 -39.62 27.83
CA ILE A 142 -26.79 -40.87 28.18
C ILE A 142 -27.43 -41.53 29.41
N LYS A 143 -27.80 -40.74 30.43
CA LYS A 143 -28.53 -41.28 31.60
C LYS A 143 -29.89 -41.86 31.23
N LYS A 144 -30.68 -41.16 30.43
CA LYS A 144 -31.98 -41.66 29.95
C LYS A 144 -31.82 -42.94 29.12
N LEU A 145 -30.80 -43.03 28.28
CA LEU A 145 -30.49 -44.26 27.53
C LEU A 145 -30.09 -45.42 28.45
N ALA A 146 -29.35 -45.16 29.53
CA ALA A 146 -29.02 -46.17 30.53
C ALA A 146 -30.27 -46.63 31.33
N GLU A 147 -31.18 -45.70 31.64
CA GLU A 147 -32.48 -46.01 32.26
C GLU A 147 -33.34 -46.88 31.34
N TYR A 148 -33.46 -46.54 30.05
CA TYR A 148 -34.18 -47.36 29.07
C TYR A 148 -33.56 -48.75 28.89
N ASN A 149 -32.23 -48.86 28.89
CA ASN A 149 -31.58 -50.17 28.84
C ASN A 149 -31.89 -51.01 30.08
N ASN A 150 -31.86 -50.44 31.28
CA ASN A 150 -32.18 -51.19 32.51
C ASN A 150 -33.65 -51.63 32.55
N GLU A 151 -34.58 -50.77 32.11
CA GLU A 151 -36.00 -51.13 31.99
C GLU A 151 -36.22 -52.25 30.95
N LEU A 152 -35.50 -52.20 29.82
CA LEU A 152 -35.51 -53.27 28.81
C LEU A 152 -34.93 -54.58 29.35
N PHE A 153 -33.83 -54.54 30.10
CA PHE A 153 -33.25 -55.73 30.72
C PHE A 153 -34.19 -56.36 31.76
N GLU A 154 -34.90 -55.58 32.57
CA GLU A 154 -35.91 -56.13 33.50
C GLU A 154 -37.09 -56.79 32.78
N VAL A 155 -37.50 -56.28 31.61
CA VAL A 155 -38.58 -56.87 30.80
C VAL A 155 -38.12 -58.18 30.16
N ILE A 156 -36.87 -58.22 29.66
CA ILE A 156 -36.25 -59.41 29.08
C ILE A 156 -36.03 -60.52 30.12
N GLU A 157 -35.65 -60.16 31.36
CA GLU A 157 -35.41 -61.13 32.43
C GLU A 157 -36.71 -61.78 32.96
N LYS A 158 -37.86 -61.15 32.71
CA LYS A 158 -39.20 -61.63 33.11
C LYS A 158 -39.99 -62.33 32.00
N SER A 159 -39.47 -62.43 30.78
CA SER A 159 -40.20 -62.98 29.62
C SER A 159 -39.59 -64.28 29.07
N ALA A 160 -40.43 -65.11 28.44
CA ALA A 160 -40.05 -66.43 27.95
C ALA A 160 -39.08 -66.31 26.74
N PRO A 161 -38.18 -67.29 26.51
CA PRO A 161 -37.07 -67.17 25.56
C PRO A 161 -37.48 -66.91 24.09
N GLN A 162 -38.74 -67.19 23.71
CA GLN A 162 -39.26 -66.93 22.36
C GLN A 162 -39.62 -65.45 22.12
N ASP A 163 -39.88 -64.66 23.17
CA ASP A 163 -40.25 -63.24 23.05
C ASP A 163 -39.00 -62.33 22.97
N VAL A 164 -37.89 -62.78 23.56
CA VAL A 164 -36.61 -62.05 23.55
C VAL A 164 -36.05 -61.90 22.13
N GLU A 165 -36.25 -62.90 21.27
CA GLU A 165 -35.73 -62.89 19.90
C GLU A 165 -36.52 -61.95 18.98
N LYS A 166 -37.84 -61.84 19.18
CA LYS A 166 -38.69 -60.84 18.51
C LYS A 166 -38.39 -59.42 18.98
N ILE A 167 -38.24 -59.22 20.29
CA ILE A 167 -37.88 -57.90 20.85
C ILE A 167 -36.50 -57.46 20.33
N LYS A 168 -35.55 -58.38 20.20
CA LYS A 168 -34.24 -58.09 19.64
C LYS A 168 -34.31 -57.69 18.16
N GLN A 169 -35.14 -58.37 17.37
CA GLN A 169 -35.41 -57.99 15.97
C GLN A 169 -36.11 -56.64 15.85
N ASP A 170 -37.08 -56.35 16.71
CA ASP A 170 -37.79 -55.06 16.74
C ASP A 170 -36.86 -53.92 17.15
N ILE A 171 -35.93 -54.16 18.09
CA ILE A 171 -34.88 -53.20 18.48
C ILE A 171 -33.89 -52.99 17.33
N ASP A 172 -33.42 -54.05 16.68
CA ASP A 172 -32.52 -53.95 15.54
C ASP A 172 -33.19 -53.20 14.37
N GLN A 173 -34.49 -53.41 14.16
CA GLN A 173 -35.29 -52.69 13.16
C GLN A 173 -35.49 -51.21 13.54
N LEU A 174 -35.76 -50.90 14.81
CA LEU A 174 -35.84 -49.52 15.32
C LEU A 174 -34.50 -48.78 15.23
N LEU A 175 -33.38 -49.47 15.51
CA LEU A 175 -32.03 -48.93 15.34
C LEU A 175 -31.71 -48.66 13.86
N SER A 176 -32.21 -49.51 12.95
CA SER A 176 -32.07 -49.33 11.50
C SER A 176 -32.93 -48.17 10.96
N ASP A 177 -34.17 -48.02 11.45
CA ASP A 177 -35.08 -46.92 11.09
C ASP A 177 -34.60 -45.56 11.63
N LEU A 178 -33.91 -45.57 12.78
CA LEU A 178 -33.22 -44.41 13.34
C LEU A 178 -31.87 -44.10 12.65
N LYS A 179 -31.44 -44.89 11.66
CA LYS A 179 -30.11 -44.79 10.99
C LYS A 179 -28.94 -44.78 11.98
N ILE A 180 -28.99 -45.66 12.97
CA ILE A 180 -27.92 -45.84 13.96
C ILE A 180 -26.74 -46.68 13.39
N ASP A 181 -26.75 -47.05 12.12
CA ASP A 181 -25.56 -47.51 11.39
C ASP A 181 -24.46 -46.43 11.23
N SER A 182 -24.70 -45.21 11.72
CA SER A 182 -23.71 -44.13 11.80
C SER A 182 -22.97 -44.03 13.15
N ILE A 183 -23.28 -44.89 14.14
CA ILE A 183 -22.64 -44.87 15.47
C ILE A 183 -21.49 -45.89 15.60
N ILE A 184 -21.23 -46.71 14.58
CA ILE A 184 -19.90 -47.25 14.33
C ILE A 184 -19.16 -46.16 13.55
N PRO A 185 -18.10 -45.52 14.10
CA PRO A 185 -17.51 -44.34 13.48
C PRO A 185 -16.72 -44.73 12.24
N HIS A 186 -17.41 -44.93 11.12
CA HIS A 186 -16.84 -44.76 9.80
C HIS A 186 -16.53 -43.28 9.60
N LYS A 187 -15.40 -42.83 10.15
CA LYS A 187 -14.51 -41.83 9.54
C LYS A 187 -15.19 -40.57 8.98
N THR A 188 -16.32 -40.15 9.52
CA THR A 188 -16.95 -38.88 9.21
C THR A 188 -16.40 -37.88 10.20
N GLU A 189 -15.62 -36.95 9.67
CA GLU A 189 -15.42 -35.60 10.22
C GLU A 189 -15.27 -35.60 11.74
N LYS A 190 -14.01 -35.71 12.21
CA LYS A 190 -13.65 -35.46 13.62
C LYS A 190 -14.60 -34.39 14.18
N PRO A 191 -15.54 -34.69 15.10
CA PRO A 191 -16.10 -33.63 15.90
C PRO A 191 -14.88 -32.94 16.44
N GLN A 192 -14.70 -31.65 16.17
CA GLN A 192 -13.49 -30.94 16.55
C GLN A 192 -13.25 -31.29 18.03
N GLU A 193 -12.32 -32.22 18.29
CA GLU A 193 -11.94 -32.60 19.62
C GLU A 193 -11.17 -31.40 20.09
N THR A 194 -11.93 -30.38 20.50
CA THR A 194 -11.38 -29.21 21.13
C THR A 194 -10.60 -29.75 22.32
N LYS A 195 -9.42 -29.21 22.56
CA LYS A 195 -8.57 -29.61 23.69
C LYS A 195 -9.37 -29.69 25.00
N HIS A 196 -10.41 -28.86 25.12
CA HIS A 196 -11.39 -28.81 26.19
C HIS A 196 -12.26 -30.07 26.35
N SER A 197 -12.80 -30.63 25.26
CA SER A 197 -13.63 -31.84 25.31
C SER A 197 -12.80 -33.06 25.72
N ARG A 198 -11.59 -33.20 25.14
CA ARG A 198 -10.63 -34.24 25.51
C ARG A 198 -10.20 -34.13 26.97
N LEU A 199 -9.91 -32.92 27.45
CA LEU A 199 -9.55 -32.68 28.85
C LEU A 199 -10.65 -33.16 29.81
N LEU A 200 -11.92 -32.83 29.53
CA LEU A 200 -13.04 -33.23 30.38
C LEU A 200 -13.24 -34.75 30.40
N TYR A 201 -13.07 -35.41 29.25
CA TYR A 201 -13.12 -36.86 29.15
C TYR A 201 -12.02 -37.53 29.97
N VAL A 202 -10.76 -37.10 29.81
CA VAL A 202 -9.61 -37.63 30.57
C VAL A 202 -9.75 -37.36 32.07
N LEU A 203 -10.23 -36.17 32.44
CA LEU A 203 -10.50 -35.81 33.85
C LEU A 203 -11.54 -36.73 34.48
N LYS A 204 -12.63 -37.03 33.76
CA LYS A 204 -13.69 -37.87 34.28
C LYS A 204 -13.25 -39.33 34.43
N GLN A 205 -12.37 -39.81 33.55
CA GLN A 205 -11.76 -41.13 33.70
C GLN A 205 -10.79 -41.21 34.88
N LYS A 206 -9.88 -40.24 35.03
CA LYS A 206 -8.89 -40.24 36.13
C LYS A 206 -9.52 -39.95 37.49
N HIS A 207 -10.56 -39.13 37.53
CA HIS A 207 -11.20 -38.65 38.76
C HIS A 207 -12.72 -38.80 38.68
N PRO A 208 -13.25 -40.05 38.76
CA PRO A 208 -14.68 -40.32 38.62
C PRO A 208 -15.55 -39.64 39.69
N SER A 209 -14.97 -39.33 40.87
CA SER A 209 -15.61 -38.63 42.00
C SER A 209 -15.91 -37.14 41.76
N LEU A 210 -15.39 -36.56 40.67
CA LEU A 210 -15.71 -35.18 40.28
C LEU A 210 -17.17 -35.09 39.83
N SER A 211 -17.90 -34.17 40.45
CA SER A 211 -19.25 -33.82 39.98
C SER A 211 -19.18 -32.99 38.71
N LYS A 212 -20.30 -32.85 38.00
CA LYS A 212 -20.42 -32.00 36.80
C LYS A 212 -19.95 -30.56 37.08
N THR A 213 -20.30 -30.03 38.25
CA THR A 213 -19.90 -28.69 38.69
C THR A 213 -18.39 -28.60 38.92
N ASP A 214 -17.77 -29.66 39.45
CA ASP A 214 -16.33 -29.69 39.69
C ASP A 214 -15.54 -29.77 38.38
N LEU A 215 -16.02 -30.56 37.40
CA LEU A 215 -15.48 -30.62 36.04
C LEU A 215 -15.52 -29.26 35.34
N LYS A 216 -16.64 -28.54 35.43
CA LYS A 216 -16.76 -27.16 34.92
C LYS A 216 -15.72 -26.23 35.54
N HIS A 217 -15.54 -26.28 36.87
CA HIS A 217 -14.53 -25.47 37.53
C HIS A 217 -13.10 -25.83 37.10
N CYS A 218 -12.79 -27.11 36.86
CA CYS A 218 -11.50 -27.53 36.30
C CYS A 218 -11.30 -26.98 34.89
N LEU A 219 -12.32 -27.04 34.04
CA LEU A 219 -12.25 -26.47 32.69
C LEU A 219 -12.04 -24.96 32.74
N PHE A 220 -12.75 -24.22 33.60
CA PHE A 220 -12.56 -22.77 33.74
C PHE A 220 -11.16 -22.41 34.25
N ILE A 221 -10.56 -23.24 35.11
CA ILE A 221 -9.16 -23.08 35.52
C ILE A 221 -8.23 -23.37 34.34
N TYR A 222 -8.52 -24.40 33.53
CA TYR A 222 -7.75 -24.71 32.34
C TYR A 222 -7.84 -23.60 31.27
N MET A 223 -8.95 -22.87 31.22
CA MET A 223 -9.13 -21.70 30.36
C MET A 223 -8.58 -20.41 30.96
N GLN A 224 -7.92 -20.47 32.13
CA GLN A 224 -7.35 -19.33 32.84
C GLN A 224 -8.34 -18.23 33.20
N LEU A 225 -9.63 -18.58 33.35
CA LEU A 225 -10.64 -17.60 33.75
C LEU A 225 -10.36 -17.13 35.18
N SER A 226 -10.49 -15.84 35.43
CA SER A 226 -10.44 -15.29 36.78
C SER A 226 -11.69 -15.68 37.59
N LEU A 227 -11.62 -15.51 38.91
CA LEU A 227 -12.79 -15.71 39.77
C LEU A 227 -13.93 -14.74 39.42
N LYS A 228 -13.59 -13.51 39.01
CA LYS A 228 -14.56 -12.48 38.61
C LYS A 228 -15.27 -12.86 37.31
N GLU A 229 -14.53 -13.30 36.30
CA GLU A 229 -15.10 -13.70 35.02
C GLU A 229 -15.93 -14.98 35.15
N THR A 230 -15.47 -15.95 35.93
CA THR A 230 -16.25 -17.18 36.18
C THR A 230 -17.54 -16.89 36.96
N ALA A 231 -17.49 -15.94 37.90
CA ALA A 231 -18.65 -15.51 38.68
C ALA A 231 -19.68 -14.81 37.79
N ALA A 232 -19.23 -13.92 36.90
CA ALA A 232 -20.07 -13.28 35.90
C ALA A 232 -20.69 -14.31 34.94
N LEU A 233 -19.89 -15.28 34.46
CA LEU A 233 -20.33 -16.32 33.53
C LEU A 233 -21.38 -17.26 34.12
N LEU A 234 -21.22 -17.64 35.38
CA LEU A 234 -22.14 -18.55 36.07
C LEU A 234 -23.30 -17.83 36.76
N HIS A 235 -23.36 -16.49 36.69
CA HIS A 235 -24.29 -15.66 37.44
C HIS A 235 -24.32 -15.97 38.95
N VAL A 236 -23.14 -16.21 39.55
CA VAL A 236 -22.97 -16.50 40.98
C VAL A 236 -21.95 -15.56 41.61
N THR A 237 -21.83 -15.57 42.94
CA THR A 237 -20.82 -14.75 43.62
C THR A 237 -19.40 -15.31 43.46
N ILE A 238 -18.40 -14.43 43.57
CA ILE A 238 -16.97 -14.78 43.58
C ILE A 238 -16.66 -15.82 44.68
N ALA A 239 -17.33 -15.70 45.84
CA ALA A 239 -17.18 -16.64 46.96
C ALA A 239 -17.64 -18.05 46.58
N THR A 240 -18.77 -18.18 45.89
CA THR A 240 -19.27 -19.46 45.36
C THR A 240 -18.27 -20.09 44.40
N VAL A 241 -17.69 -19.31 43.49
CA VAL A 241 -16.66 -19.82 42.56
C VAL A 241 -15.40 -20.26 43.30
N LYS A 242 -14.95 -19.48 44.30
CA LYS A 242 -13.76 -19.81 45.10
C LYS A 242 -13.94 -21.15 45.83
N SER A 243 -15.11 -21.35 46.44
CA SER A 243 -15.48 -22.61 47.10
C SER A 243 -15.53 -23.77 46.09
N GLY A 244 -16.15 -23.57 44.92
CA GLY A 244 -16.22 -24.58 43.86
C GLY A 244 -14.85 -25.00 43.33
N ARG A 245 -13.94 -24.06 43.09
CA ARG A 245 -12.55 -24.36 42.68
C ARG A 245 -11.77 -25.09 43.78
N HIS A 246 -11.94 -24.69 45.04
CA HIS A 246 -11.29 -25.35 46.17
C HIS A 246 -11.76 -26.80 46.30
N ARG A 247 -13.08 -27.02 46.25
CA ARG A 247 -13.68 -28.36 46.27
C ARG A 247 -13.19 -29.23 45.11
N ALA A 248 -13.13 -28.69 43.90
CA ALA A 248 -12.60 -29.40 42.74
C ALA A 248 -11.13 -29.79 42.93
N LYS A 249 -10.29 -28.87 43.45
CA LYS A 249 -8.88 -29.15 43.77
C LYS A 249 -8.74 -30.28 44.79
N ASN A 250 -9.54 -30.24 45.87
CA ASN A 250 -9.47 -31.25 46.93
C ASN A 250 -9.84 -32.64 46.40
N LYS A 251 -10.81 -32.75 45.49
CA LYS A 251 -11.20 -34.04 44.90
C LYS A 251 -10.16 -34.65 43.96
N ILE A 252 -9.28 -33.84 43.35
CA ILE A 252 -8.21 -34.30 42.47
C ILE A 252 -7.01 -34.84 43.28
N ASN A 253 -6.96 -34.58 44.59
CA ASN A 253 -5.89 -35.03 45.49
C ASN A 253 -4.47 -34.69 44.99
N LEU A 254 -4.28 -33.45 44.55
CA LEU A 254 -2.98 -32.95 44.09
C LEU A 254 -2.00 -32.76 45.25
N ASN A 255 -0.72 -33.01 44.97
CA ASN A 255 0.36 -32.68 45.90
C ASN A 255 0.29 -31.18 46.25
N PRO A 256 0.41 -30.78 47.52
CA PRO A 256 0.34 -29.38 47.95
C PRO A 256 1.26 -28.43 47.17
N ASN A 257 2.40 -28.92 46.69
CA ASN A 257 3.37 -28.13 45.92
C ASN A 257 3.05 -28.03 44.42
N SER A 258 2.10 -28.83 43.92
CA SER A 258 1.72 -28.84 42.50
C SER A 258 0.55 -27.89 42.22
N LYS A 259 0.64 -27.13 41.13
CA LYS A 259 -0.48 -26.29 40.69
C LYS A 259 -1.48 -27.13 39.91
N LEU A 260 -2.76 -27.01 40.24
CA LEU A 260 -3.85 -27.67 39.50
C LEU A 260 -3.81 -27.36 38.00
N ARG A 261 -3.39 -26.15 37.62
CA ARG A 261 -3.20 -25.78 36.22
C ARG A 261 -2.14 -26.63 35.52
N GLU A 262 -0.98 -26.80 36.13
CA GLU A 262 0.13 -27.58 35.57
C GLU A 262 -0.27 -29.05 35.40
N TYR A 263 -1.01 -29.60 36.36
CA TYR A 263 -1.61 -30.94 36.23
C TYR A 263 -2.59 -31.03 35.05
N LEU A 264 -3.49 -30.06 34.90
CA LEU A 264 -4.47 -30.03 33.81
C LEU A 264 -3.82 -29.91 32.42
N ASP A 265 -2.64 -29.31 32.31
CA ASP A 265 -1.91 -29.20 31.05
C ASP A 265 -1.14 -30.50 30.69
N GLN A 266 -0.93 -31.40 31.65
CA GLN A 266 -0.18 -32.66 31.47
C GLN A 266 -1.05 -33.87 31.10
N ILE A 267 -2.38 -33.76 31.23
CA ILE A 267 -3.34 -34.85 30.98
C ILE A 267 -4.01 -34.71 29.61
#